data_AF-A0A3E5F5S2-F1
#
_entry.id   AF-A0A3E5F5S2-F1
#
_cell.length_a   1.000
_cell.length_b   1.000
_cell.length_c   1.000
_cell.angle_alpha   90.00
_cell.angle_beta   90.00
_cell.angle_gamma   90.00
#
_symmetry.space_group_name_H-M   'P 1'
#
loop_
_entity.id
_entity.type
_entity.pdbx_description
1 polymer ?
#
loop_
_entity_poly.entity_id
_entity_poly.type
_entity_poly.pdbx_seq_one_letter_code
_entity_poly.pdbx_strand_id
1 'polypeptide(L)'
;MIEKVNITDSNVTELIRGKLPIATEVKNGLKPAREVQQEKRISMTSSILLFEHDGTNAFSDGILFSVQSYGGGPVALYFLSIYRAAEITTAPNCKLSLIGGVLGPESTRPRFKLYNTDIGAFKVFLERKVYTVGVYAKLLSSSHPATFEFILEAADEDEVAAANNIEET
;
A
#
# COMPACT_ATOMS: atom_id res chain seq x y z
N MET A 1 23.56 45.69 -8.64
CA MET A 1 24.75 44.96 -9.12
C MET A 1 24.50 43.50 -8.81
N ILE A 2 24.32 42.64 -9.82
CA ILE A 2 24.20 41.19 -9.61
C ILE A 2 25.62 40.64 -9.48
N GLU A 3 25.94 40.05 -8.34
CA GLU A 3 27.19 39.32 -8.15
C GLU A 3 27.25 38.17 -9.17
N LYS A 4 28.26 38.20 -10.04
CA LYS A 4 28.55 37.09 -10.93
C LYS A 4 29.32 36.04 -10.13
N VAL A 5 28.70 34.89 -9.91
CA VAL A 5 29.39 33.74 -9.34
C VAL A 5 30.20 33.08 -10.45
N ASN A 6 31.53 33.16 -10.38
CA ASN A 6 32.41 32.45 -11.29
C ASN A 6 32.49 30.98 -10.85
N ILE A 7 32.02 30.08 -11.71
CA ILE A 7 32.03 28.63 -11.48
C ILE A 7 33.34 28.07 -12.05
N THR A 8 34.13 27.39 -11.21
CA THR A 8 35.39 26.71 -11.56
C THR A 8 35.31 25.24 -11.16
N ASP A 9 36.06 24.37 -11.81
CA ASP A 9 35.99 22.92 -11.55
C ASP A 9 36.19 22.56 -10.07
N SER A 10 37.06 23.30 -9.37
CA SER A 10 37.33 23.11 -7.94
C SER A 10 36.16 23.60 -7.05
N ASN A 11 35.52 24.72 -7.39
CA ASN A 11 34.42 25.22 -6.60
C ASN A 11 33.12 24.45 -6.87
N VAL A 12 32.94 23.86 -8.05
CA VAL A 12 31.84 22.94 -8.37
C VAL A 12 31.91 21.70 -7.49
N THR A 13 33.10 21.10 -7.36
CA THR A 13 33.27 19.88 -6.54
C THR A 13 33.00 20.14 -5.07
N GLU A 14 33.43 21.29 -4.54
CA GLU A 14 33.10 21.70 -3.17
C GLU A 14 31.62 22.05 -2.99
N LEU A 15 31.00 22.74 -3.96
CA LEU A 15 29.58 23.09 -3.90
C LEU A 15 28.71 21.82 -3.89
N ILE A 16 29.04 20.86 -4.76
CA ILE A 16 28.37 19.56 -4.83
C ILE A 16 28.57 18.80 -3.52
N ARG A 17 29.80 18.71 -3.01
CA ARG A 17 30.10 18.00 -1.75
C ARG A 17 29.40 18.61 -0.53
N GLY A 18 29.23 19.92 -0.49
CA GLY A 18 28.50 20.60 0.59
C GLY A 18 26.98 20.52 0.47
N LYS A 19 26.44 20.43 -0.75
CA LYS A 19 24.98 20.40 -1.00
C LYS A 19 24.40 18.99 -1.10
N LEU A 20 25.18 17.99 -1.51
CA LEU A 20 24.72 16.60 -1.59
C LEU A 20 24.22 16.08 -0.24
N PRO A 21 24.98 16.18 0.87
CA PRO A 21 24.57 15.66 2.18
C PRO A 21 23.26 16.32 2.66
N ILE A 22 23.11 17.62 2.42
CA ILE A 22 21.93 18.40 2.80
C ILE A 22 20.69 17.96 1.99
N ALA A 23 20.87 17.61 0.71
CA ALA A 23 19.80 17.11 -0.15
C ALA A 23 19.41 15.64 0.15
N THR A 24 20.33 14.83 0.67
CA THR A 24 20.08 13.42 1.03
C THR A 24 19.58 13.22 2.46
N GLU A 25 20.01 14.01 3.45
CA GLU A 25 19.71 13.74 4.87
C GLU A 25 18.61 14.64 5.46
N VAL A 26 18.41 15.86 4.95
CA VAL A 26 17.58 16.89 5.65
C VAL A 26 16.37 17.38 4.85
N LYS A 27 16.41 17.28 3.51
CA LYS A 27 15.32 17.73 2.63
C LYS A 27 15.03 16.67 1.57
N ASN A 28 14.31 15.59 1.90
CA ASN A 28 13.47 14.69 1.05
C ASN A 28 13.73 14.54 -0.48
N GLY A 29 14.87 14.97 -1.02
CA GLY A 29 15.02 15.41 -2.40
C GLY A 29 15.80 14.40 -3.22
N LEU A 30 16.63 13.60 -2.55
CA LEU A 30 17.31 12.44 -3.13
C LEU A 30 17.10 11.23 -2.21
N LYS A 31 15.85 10.80 -2.06
CA LYS A 31 15.58 9.45 -1.54
C LYS A 31 16.32 8.46 -2.47
N PRO A 32 17.08 7.48 -1.93
CA PRO A 32 17.64 6.40 -2.72
C PRO A 32 16.59 5.82 -3.66
N ALA A 33 16.96 5.43 -4.88
CA ALA A 33 16.00 4.89 -5.86
C ALA A 33 15.17 3.73 -5.29
N ARG A 34 15.74 2.93 -4.37
CA ARG A 34 15.06 1.86 -3.65
C ARG A 34 13.99 2.36 -2.66
N GLU A 35 14.18 3.52 -2.05
CA GLU A 35 13.23 4.16 -1.14
C GLU A 35 12.13 4.95 -1.87
N VAL A 36 12.41 5.42 -3.09
CA VAL A 36 11.40 6.00 -4.01
C VAL A 36 10.53 4.90 -4.64
N GLN A 37 11.08 3.69 -4.83
CA GLN A 37 10.41 2.61 -5.58
C GLN A 37 9.41 1.78 -4.75
N GLN A 38 9.48 1.80 -3.42
CA GLN A 38 8.69 0.89 -2.58
C GLN A 38 8.11 1.64 -1.39
N GLU A 39 7.10 2.47 -1.63
CA GLU A 39 6.22 2.98 -0.59
C GLU A 39 5.48 1.79 0.06
N LYS A 40 6.11 1.19 1.08
CA LYS A 40 5.65 0.09 1.93
C LYS A 40 5.52 -1.28 1.22
N ARG A 41 6.67 -1.95 1.01
CA ARG A 41 6.70 -3.41 0.79
C ARG A 41 6.89 -4.12 2.12
N ILE A 42 6.08 -5.14 2.40
CA ILE A 42 6.29 -6.02 3.55
C ILE A 42 6.18 -7.50 3.16
N SER A 43 6.83 -8.35 3.95
CA SER A 43 6.84 -9.80 3.81
C SER A 43 6.53 -10.43 5.18
N MET A 44 5.37 -11.07 5.34
CA MET A 44 4.90 -11.58 6.64
C MET A 44 4.52 -13.06 6.62
N THR A 45 4.70 -13.74 7.75
CA THR A 45 4.30 -15.15 7.95
C THR A 45 2.87 -15.32 8.47
N SER A 46 2.14 -14.23 8.67
CA SER A 46 0.72 -14.17 9.06
C SER A 46 -0.12 -13.53 7.95
N SER A 47 -1.43 -13.48 8.13
CA SER A 47 -2.30 -12.57 7.38
C SER A 47 -1.89 -11.11 7.63
N ILE A 48 -2.19 -10.23 6.67
CA ILE A 48 -1.77 -8.81 6.69
C ILE A 48 -2.98 -7.90 6.78
N LEU A 49 -3.00 -6.97 7.73
CA LEU A 49 -3.94 -5.86 7.77
C LEU A 49 -3.47 -4.79 6.79
N LEU A 50 -4.24 -4.55 5.73
CA LEU A 50 -3.86 -3.63 4.66
C LEU A 50 -4.18 -2.18 5.05
N PHE A 51 -5.42 -1.95 5.51
CA PHE A 51 -5.90 -0.67 6.03
C PHE A 51 -7.19 -0.89 6.81
N GLU A 52 -7.54 0.10 7.62
CA GLU A 52 -8.78 0.16 8.37
C GLU A 52 -9.44 1.53 8.20
N HIS A 53 -10.74 1.58 8.43
CA HIS A 53 -11.50 2.82 8.43
C HIS A 53 -12.46 2.83 9.59
N ASP A 54 -12.40 3.91 10.36
CA ASP A 54 -13.17 4.07 11.57
C ASP A 54 -14.48 4.82 11.30
N GLY A 55 -15.59 4.18 11.68
CA GLY A 55 -16.93 4.78 11.66
C GLY A 55 -17.54 4.88 10.26
N THR A 56 -18.41 5.87 10.07
CA THR A 56 -19.36 5.91 8.94
C THR A 56 -19.09 7.04 7.95
N ASN A 57 -17.90 7.67 8.00
CA ASN A 57 -17.54 8.70 7.02
C ASN A 57 -17.52 8.11 5.60
N ALA A 58 -17.91 8.94 4.62
CA ALA A 58 -17.85 8.57 3.21
C ALA A 58 -16.42 8.16 2.82
N PHE A 59 -16.31 7.21 1.91
CA PHE A 59 -15.04 6.63 1.50
C PHE A 59 -15.15 6.19 0.03
N SER A 60 -14.15 6.51 -0.80
CA SER A 60 -14.17 6.22 -2.23
C SER A 60 -12.75 6.14 -2.79
N ASP A 61 -12.16 4.95 -2.73
CA ASP A 61 -10.75 4.77 -2.97
C ASP A 61 -10.47 3.71 -4.04
N GLY A 62 -9.45 3.98 -4.85
CA GLY A 62 -8.88 3.08 -5.83
C GLY A 62 -7.47 2.71 -5.41
N ILE A 63 -7.25 1.43 -5.10
CA ILE A 63 -6.02 0.93 -4.52
C ILE A 63 -5.41 -0.11 -5.45
N LEU A 64 -4.10 0.02 -5.72
CA LEU A 64 -3.32 -0.96 -6.45
C LEU A 64 -2.50 -1.81 -5.47
N PHE A 65 -2.64 -3.12 -5.56
CA PHE A 65 -1.80 -4.07 -4.84
C PHE A 65 -0.94 -4.87 -5.81
N SER A 66 0.34 -5.00 -5.48
CA SER A 66 1.24 -5.98 -6.08
C SER A 66 1.52 -7.06 -5.04
N VAL A 67 1.00 -8.25 -5.29
CA VAL A 67 1.07 -9.39 -4.37
C VAL A 67 2.00 -10.45 -4.94
N GLN A 68 2.97 -10.86 -4.14
CA GLN A 68 3.94 -11.88 -4.46
C GLN A 68 3.81 -13.05 -3.50
N SER A 69 3.67 -14.26 -4.04
CA SER A 69 3.81 -15.49 -3.27
C SER A 69 5.28 -15.75 -2.90
N TYR A 70 5.53 -16.33 -1.72
CA TYR A 70 6.85 -16.69 -1.18
C TYR A 70 7.86 -17.28 -2.18
N GLY A 71 9.15 -17.05 -1.92
CA GLY A 71 10.26 -17.61 -2.68
C GLY A 71 10.61 -16.82 -3.95
N GLY A 72 10.07 -15.61 -4.12
CA GLY A 72 10.22 -14.85 -5.36
C GLY A 72 9.29 -15.35 -6.48
N GLY A 73 8.19 -16.01 -6.10
CA GLY A 73 7.19 -16.53 -7.03
C GLY A 73 6.50 -15.45 -7.86
N PRO A 74 5.53 -15.86 -8.71
CA PRO A 74 4.86 -14.95 -9.62
C PRO A 74 4.19 -13.80 -8.86
N VAL A 75 4.21 -12.63 -9.48
CA VAL A 75 3.59 -11.41 -8.96
C VAL A 75 2.27 -11.21 -9.67
N ALA A 76 1.21 -10.94 -8.90
CA ALA A 76 -0.10 -10.56 -9.39
C ALA A 76 -0.41 -9.11 -9.02
N LEU A 77 -1.07 -8.40 -9.93
CA LEU A 77 -1.50 -7.02 -9.76
C LEU A 77 -3.02 -6.99 -9.59
N TYR A 78 -3.46 -6.47 -8.46
CA TYR A 78 -4.87 -6.31 -8.13
C TYR A 78 -5.25 -4.84 -8.05
N PHE A 79 -6.38 -4.48 -8.64
CA PHE A 79 -7.02 -3.20 -8.41
C PHE A 79 -8.26 -3.40 -7.54
N LEU A 80 -8.29 -2.75 -6.38
CA LEU A 80 -9.44 -2.68 -5.50
C LEU A 80 -10.10 -1.32 -5.65
N SER A 81 -11.35 -1.32 -6.13
CA SER A 81 -12.25 -0.18 -6.02
C SER A 81 -13.15 -0.39 -4.81
N ILE A 82 -13.13 0.54 -3.87
CA ILE A 82 -13.89 0.43 -2.62
C ILE A 82 -14.64 1.73 -2.34
N TYR A 83 -15.93 1.61 -2.06
CA TYR A 83 -16.81 2.77 -1.88
C TYR A 83 -17.89 2.54 -0.82
N ARG A 84 -18.14 3.57 -0.01
CA ARG A 84 -19.29 3.66 0.88
C ARG A 84 -19.70 5.12 1.07
N ALA A 85 -21.01 5.38 1.02
CA ALA A 85 -21.57 6.69 1.36
C ALA A 85 -21.46 6.98 2.88
N ALA A 86 -21.61 8.24 3.27
CA ALA A 86 -21.61 8.63 4.67
C ALA A 86 -22.80 8.01 5.43
N GLU A 87 -22.64 7.81 6.74
CA GLU A 87 -23.68 7.34 7.68
C GLU A 87 -24.17 5.90 7.43
N ILE A 88 -23.47 5.13 6.61
CA ILE A 88 -23.77 3.71 6.35
C ILE A 88 -22.91 2.82 7.27
N THR A 89 -23.57 1.89 7.99
CA THR A 89 -22.90 0.92 8.87
C THR A 89 -22.67 -0.45 8.22
N THR A 90 -23.30 -0.71 7.07
CA THR A 90 -23.05 -1.95 6.32
C THR A 90 -21.66 -1.92 5.67
N ALA A 91 -21.20 -3.11 5.27
CA ALA A 91 -19.93 -3.28 4.59
C ALA A 91 -19.83 -2.39 3.33
N PRO A 92 -18.64 -1.83 3.04
CA PRO A 92 -18.42 -1.08 1.81
C PRO A 92 -18.60 -1.96 0.57
N ASN A 93 -18.97 -1.33 -0.54
CA ASN A 93 -18.97 -2.01 -1.84
C ASN A 93 -17.52 -2.15 -2.31
N CYS A 94 -17.08 -3.38 -2.53
CA CYS A 94 -15.73 -3.70 -2.97
C CYS A 94 -15.79 -4.41 -4.33
N LYS A 95 -14.96 -3.96 -5.28
CA LYS A 95 -14.68 -4.67 -6.52
C LYS A 95 -13.18 -4.90 -6.64
N LEU A 96 -12.78 -6.16 -6.62
CA LEU A 96 -11.41 -6.58 -6.82
C LEU A 96 -11.25 -7.12 -8.25
N SER A 97 -10.31 -6.56 -9.01
CA SER A 97 -9.98 -7.05 -10.35
C SER A 97 -8.51 -7.42 -10.44
N LEU A 98 -8.23 -8.58 -11.02
CA LEU A 98 -6.89 -8.94 -11.45
C LEU A 98 -6.57 -8.20 -12.75
N ILE A 99 -5.67 -7.24 -12.68
CA ILE A 99 -5.34 -6.37 -13.82
C ILE A 99 -4.03 -6.77 -14.51
N GLY A 100 -3.32 -7.75 -13.99
CA GLY A 100 -2.13 -8.30 -14.62
C GLY A 100 -1.31 -9.21 -13.73
N GLY A 101 -0.24 -9.75 -14.32
CA GLY A 101 0.67 -10.67 -13.64
C GLY A 101 0.22 -12.14 -13.75
N VAL A 102 0.83 -12.99 -12.92
CA VAL A 102 0.56 -14.43 -12.90
C VAL A 102 0.14 -14.83 -11.50
N LEU A 103 -0.89 -15.67 -11.43
CA LEU A 103 -1.37 -16.18 -10.17
C LEU A 103 -0.71 -17.51 -9.83
N GLY A 104 -0.34 -17.68 -8.56
CA GLY A 104 0.01 -18.99 -8.05
C GLY A 104 -1.18 -19.96 -8.02
N PRO A 105 -0.93 -21.25 -7.73
CA PRO A 105 -1.97 -22.25 -7.49
C PRO A 105 -2.98 -21.76 -6.45
N GLU A 106 -4.26 -22.10 -6.64
CA GLU A 106 -5.36 -21.64 -5.78
C GLU A 106 -5.12 -21.94 -4.29
N SER A 107 -4.57 -23.11 -3.98
CA SER A 107 -4.22 -23.52 -2.60
C SER A 107 -3.21 -22.62 -1.92
N THR A 108 -2.44 -21.84 -2.69
CA THR A 108 -1.35 -20.97 -2.19
C THR A 108 -1.63 -19.49 -2.41
N ARG A 109 -2.69 -19.16 -3.16
CA ARG A 109 -3.04 -17.78 -3.51
C ARG A 109 -3.61 -17.06 -2.29
N PRO A 110 -3.03 -15.92 -1.88
CA PRO A 110 -3.62 -15.06 -0.85
C PRO A 110 -5.01 -14.58 -1.25
N ARG A 111 -5.89 -14.35 -0.28
CA ARG A 111 -7.26 -13.88 -0.55
C ARG A 111 -7.49 -12.53 0.12
N PHE A 112 -8.10 -11.61 -0.60
CA PHE A 112 -8.55 -10.36 0.01
C PHE A 112 -9.82 -10.61 0.80
N LYS A 113 -9.88 -10.10 2.02
CA LYS A 113 -11.04 -10.22 2.90
C LYS A 113 -11.46 -8.88 3.45
N LEU A 114 -12.76 -8.75 3.69
CA LEU A 114 -13.39 -7.57 4.27
C LEU A 114 -14.09 -7.97 5.57
N TYR A 115 -13.68 -7.32 6.65
CA TYR A 115 -14.34 -7.38 7.93
C TYR A 115 -15.07 -6.07 8.18
N ASN A 116 -16.32 -6.13 8.64
CA ASN A 116 -17.14 -4.97 8.92
C ASN A 116 -17.84 -5.15 10.26
N THR A 117 -17.85 -4.11 11.08
CA THR A 117 -18.54 -4.08 12.37
C THR A 117 -19.93 -3.49 12.23
N ASP A 118 -20.77 -3.72 13.23
CA ASP A 118 -22.11 -3.16 13.36
C ASP A 118 -22.13 -1.63 13.49
N ILE A 119 -21.03 -1.03 13.96
CA ILE A 119 -20.85 0.44 14.04
C ILE A 119 -20.30 1.06 12.74
N GLY A 120 -20.10 0.26 11.70
CA GLY A 120 -19.62 0.72 10.39
C GLY A 120 -18.10 0.83 10.26
N ALA A 121 -17.32 0.49 11.29
CA ALA A 121 -15.87 0.35 11.09
C ALA A 121 -15.60 -0.86 10.19
N PHE A 122 -14.56 -0.78 9.35
CA PHE A 122 -14.18 -1.92 8.51
C PHE A 122 -12.68 -2.05 8.36
N LYS A 123 -12.23 -3.28 8.09
CA LYS A 123 -10.84 -3.65 7.87
C LYS A 123 -10.71 -4.46 6.60
N VAL A 124 -9.65 -4.23 5.85
CA VAL A 124 -9.30 -5.04 4.67
C VAL A 124 -8.03 -5.82 4.95
N PHE A 125 -8.13 -7.13 4.76
CA PHE A 125 -7.05 -8.06 5.01
C PHE A 125 -6.57 -8.73 3.73
N LEU A 126 -5.30 -9.12 3.73
CA LEU A 126 -4.76 -10.13 2.83
C LEU A 126 -4.55 -11.41 3.62
N GLU A 127 -5.48 -12.34 3.50
CA GLU A 127 -5.42 -13.64 4.17
C GLU A 127 -4.26 -14.46 3.61
N ARG A 128 -3.40 -14.94 4.51
CA ARG A 128 -2.37 -15.90 4.17
C ARG A 128 -2.97 -17.31 4.08
N LYS A 129 -2.61 -18.07 3.04
CA LYS A 129 -2.97 -19.49 2.92
C LYS A 129 -1.85 -20.45 3.30
N VAL A 130 -0.68 -20.37 2.68
CA VAL A 130 0.39 -21.38 2.87
C VAL A 130 1.76 -20.76 3.13
N TYR A 131 2.11 -19.65 2.47
CA TYR A 131 3.46 -19.09 2.55
C TYR A 131 3.50 -17.61 2.92
N THR A 132 4.70 -17.07 3.18
CA THR A 132 4.91 -15.65 3.45
C THR A 132 4.54 -14.81 2.23
N VAL A 133 3.66 -13.82 2.40
CA VAL A 133 3.17 -12.98 1.31
C VAL A 133 3.96 -11.69 1.27
N GLY A 134 4.52 -11.38 0.11
CA GLY A 134 5.08 -10.06 -0.18
C GLY A 134 3.99 -9.16 -0.74
N VAL A 135 3.67 -8.04 -0.09
CA VAL A 135 2.67 -7.08 -0.60
C VAL A 135 3.30 -5.71 -0.74
N TYR A 136 3.03 -5.08 -1.88
CA TYR A 136 3.21 -3.65 -2.11
C TYR A 136 1.83 -3.06 -2.38
N ALA A 137 1.55 -1.88 -1.81
CA ALA A 137 0.26 -1.20 -1.96
C ALA A 137 0.47 0.26 -2.38
N LYS A 138 -0.40 0.77 -3.23
CA LYS A 138 -0.40 2.16 -3.66
C LYS A 138 -1.82 2.70 -3.76
N LEU A 139 -2.06 3.84 -3.14
CA LEU A 139 -3.30 4.60 -3.32
C LEU A 139 -3.23 5.30 -4.68
N LEU A 140 -4.14 4.96 -5.59
CA LEU A 140 -4.20 5.57 -6.93
C LEU A 140 -5.17 6.76 -6.97
N SER A 141 -6.28 6.64 -6.24
CA SER A 141 -7.29 7.69 -6.10
C SER A 141 -7.97 7.55 -4.75
N SER A 142 -8.35 8.67 -4.14
CA SER A 142 -9.11 8.69 -2.91
C SER A 142 -9.92 9.98 -2.81
N SER A 143 -11.08 9.92 -2.17
CA SER A 143 -11.80 11.12 -1.75
C SER A 143 -11.15 11.78 -0.52
N HIS A 144 -10.28 11.07 0.21
CA HIS A 144 -9.62 11.51 1.44
C HIS A 144 -8.11 11.14 1.46
N PRO A 145 -7.31 11.54 0.45
CA PRO A 145 -5.93 11.08 0.31
C PRO A 145 -5.00 11.54 1.46
N ALA A 146 -5.35 12.63 2.16
CA ALA A 146 -4.55 13.16 3.26
C ALA A 146 -4.70 12.35 4.56
N THR A 147 -5.77 11.58 4.70
CA THR A 147 -6.07 10.79 5.92
C THR A 147 -5.92 9.29 5.69
N PHE A 148 -5.79 8.84 4.44
CA PHE A 148 -5.61 7.43 4.13
C PHE A 148 -4.23 6.95 4.54
N GLU A 149 -4.17 5.86 5.30
CA GLU A 149 -2.92 5.20 5.67
C GLU A 149 -3.01 3.68 5.42
N PHE A 150 -1.97 3.15 4.74
CA PHE A 150 -1.72 1.72 4.73
C PHE A 150 -1.06 1.28 6.03
N ILE A 151 -1.63 0.29 6.70
CA ILE A 151 -1.09 -0.27 7.94
C ILE A 151 0.02 -1.26 7.58
N LEU A 152 -0.30 -2.30 6.80
CA LEU A 152 0.62 -3.35 6.37
C LEU A 152 1.32 -4.05 7.55
N GLU A 153 0.53 -4.44 8.54
CA GLU A 153 0.99 -5.12 9.76
C GLU A 153 0.35 -6.51 9.89
N ALA A 154 0.78 -7.28 10.89
CA ALA A 154 0.23 -8.60 11.16
C ALA A 154 -1.24 -8.44 11.60
N ALA A 155 -2.14 -9.17 10.94
CA ALA A 155 -3.56 -9.14 11.27
C ALA A 155 -3.89 -10.00 12.50
N ASP A 156 -4.98 -9.65 13.18
CA ASP A 156 -5.66 -10.56 14.10
C ASP A 156 -6.34 -11.68 13.30
N GLU A 157 -5.93 -12.92 13.52
CA GLU A 157 -6.43 -14.05 12.74
C GLU A 157 -7.90 -14.39 13.07
N ASP A 158 -8.42 -13.99 14.24
CA ASP A 158 -9.84 -14.16 14.57
C ASP A 158 -10.72 -13.21 13.71
N GLU A 159 -10.28 -11.96 13.53
CA GLU A 159 -10.95 -11.02 12.63
C GLU A 159 -10.86 -11.49 11.16
N VAL A 160 -9.71 -12.04 10.74
CA VAL A 160 -9.53 -12.61 9.40
C VAL A 160 -10.42 -13.82 9.16
N ALA A 161 -10.65 -14.64 10.18
CA ALA A 161 -11.55 -15.79 10.10
C ALA A 161 -13.03 -15.36 10.00
N ALA A 162 -13.42 -14.31 10.72
CA ALA A 162 -14.76 -13.73 10.67
C ALA A 162 -15.04 -12.90 9.39
N ALA A 163 -13.98 -12.46 8.70
CA ALA A 163 -14.07 -11.63 7.50
C ALA A 163 -14.60 -12.41 6.27
N ASN A 164 -15.34 -11.71 5.41
CA ASN A 164 -15.87 -12.24 4.16
C ASN A 164 -14.84 -12.11 3.04
N ASN A 165 -14.81 -13.06 2.09
CA ASN A 165 -13.97 -12.95 0.89
C ASN A 165 -14.46 -11.80 0.02
N ILE A 166 -13.54 -10.99 -0.51
CA ILE A 166 -13.84 -10.06 -1.60
C ILE A 166 -13.74 -10.84 -2.91
N GLU A 167 -14.84 -10.93 -3.64
CA GLU A 167 -14.88 -11.68 -4.90
C GLU A 167 -14.02 -10.99 -5.97
N GLU A 168 -13.21 -11.80 -6.66
CA GLU A 168 -12.42 -11.39 -7.83
C GLU A 168 -13.33 -11.43 -9.06
N THR A 169 -13.40 -10.30 -9.79
CA THR A 169 -14.21 -10.15 -11.03
C THR A 169 -13.37 -9.69 -12.21
#